data_AF-A0A9W8LEN2-F1
#
_entry.id   AF-A0A9W8LEN2-F1
#
_cell.length_a   1.000
_cell.length_b   1.000
_cell.length_c   1.000
_cell.angle_alpha   90.00
_cell.angle_beta   90.00
_cell.angle_gamma   90.00
#
_symmetry.space_group_name_H-M   'P 1'
#
loop_
_entity.id
_entity.type
_entity.pdbx_description
1 polymer ?
#
loop_
_entity_poly.entity_id
_entity_poly.type
_entity_poly.pdbx_seq_one_letter_code
_entity_poly.pdbx_strand_id
1 'polypeptide(L)'
;HVDAVNQEVQRQYESGLGVDWAAVGQAVGLSEIKCLELCRFGEDKARWAYDPDTFSQETADRMEAFIAEHYPPPAAPNFNAVSNYMWIDIKDCVRMAQMLRGEFEWTDEAKARVARMREQGMTYKEIAWQLSPNLTSNKISKCIHNMRHPQRYTPLTSEEKQRVRSIVCENSGKMPFCEVMELVTRAFVCAKRRAVALTRAKDYSASLPIYKARVEAADKDQIASDILSGETTVAEVARRLDVPTGPVTAMMAKSQSRMYSSIWTDKETEQLLEYTCTHTPPYNWKTFSALLGTKSQAQCSFKCEGMKRRGAIFDDPES
;
A
#
# COMPACT_ATOMS: atom_id res chain seq x y z
N HIS A 1 37.57 18.61 -0.83
CA HIS A 1 36.33 18.65 -1.64
C HIS A 1 35.14 19.25 -0.90
N VAL A 2 34.73 18.77 0.28
CA VAL A 2 33.61 19.37 1.05
C VAL A 2 33.82 20.87 1.31
N ASP A 3 34.99 21.26 1.83
CA ASP A 3 35.26 22.66 2.15
C ASP A 3 35.29 23.56 0.90
N ALA A 4 35.81 23.05 -0.22
CA ALA A 4 35.83 23.76 -1.50
C ALA A 4 34.41 23.97 -2.06
N VAL A 5 33.53 22.97 -1.94
CA VAL A 5 32.12 23.09 -2.31
C VAL A 5 31.42 24.13 -1.43
N ASN A 6 31.61 24.06 -0.11
CA ASN A 6 30.98 25.01 0.81
C ASN A 6 31.44 26.46 0.56
N GLN A 7 32.74 26.67 0.32
CA GLN A 7 33.29 27.99 0.03
C GLN A 7 32.72 28.59 -1.26
N GLU A 8 32.62 27.78 -2.31
CA GLU A 8 32.07 28.26 -3.58
C GLU A 8 30.57 28.55 -3.50
N VAL A 9 29.81 27.69 -2.80
CA VAL A 9 28.39 27.93 -2.53
C VAL A 9 28.19 29.19 -1.70
N GLN A 10 28.99 29.39 -0.64
CA GLN A 10 28.95 30.60 0.18
C GLN A 10 29.28 31.85 -0.64
N ARG A 11 30.31 31.81 -1.50
CA ARG A 11 30.69 32.92 -2.38
C ARG A 11 29.55 33.32 -3.31
N GLN A 12 28.86 32.35 -3.90
CA GLN A 12 27.70 32.63 -4.76
C GLN A 12 26.53 33.19 -3.94
N TYR A 13 26.23 32.60 -2.77
CA TYR A 13 25.20 33.07 -1.85
C TYR A 13 25.40 34.54 -1.46
N GLU A 14 26.61 34.90 -1.03
CA GLU A 14 26.98 36.27 -0.65
C GLU A 14 26.90 37.27 -1.83
N SER A 15 26.96 36.77 -3.07
CA SER A 15 26.82 37.60 -4.27
C SER A 15 25.37 37.95 -4.63
N GLY A 16 24.38 37.35 -3.95
CA GLY A 16 22.95 37.60 -4.15
C GLY A 16 22.35 36.99 -5.42
N LEU A 17 23.14 36.26 -6.19
CA LEU A 17 22.70 35.42 -7.30
C LEU A 17 22.49 34.02 -6.72
N GLY A 18 21.29 33.42 -6.86
CA GLY A 18 21.03 32.07 -6.34
C GLY A 18 22.10 31.06 -6.77
N VAL A 19 22.26 29.97 -6.01
CA VAL A 19 23.35 29.01 -6.22
C VAL A 19 23.20 28.27 -7.55
N ASP A 20 24.16 28.45 -8.45
CA ASP A 20 24.30 27.69 -9.69
C ASP A 20 25.19 26.47 -9.45
N TRP A 21 24.56 25.32 -9.27
CA TRP A 21 25.24 24.07 -8.95
C TRP A 21 26.14 23.57 -10.09
N ALA A 22 25.86 23.92 -11.35
CA ALA A 22 26.71 23.58 -12.47
C ALA A 22 28.01 24.40 -12.41
N ALA A 23 27.92 25.69 -12.09
CA ALA A 23 29.09 26.56 -11.87
C ALA A 23 29.91 26.11 -10.65
N VAL A 24 29.25 25.72 -9.54
CA VAL A 24 29.92 25.13 -8.38
C VAL A 24 30.72 23.89 -8.78
N GLY A 25 30.09 22.97 -9.52
CA GLY A 25 30.73 21.73 -10.00
C GLY A 25 31.97 22.00 -10.88
N GLN A 26 31.86 22.94 -11.81
CA GLN A 26 32.99 23.36 -12.66
C GLN A 26 34.14 23.93 -11.84
N ALA A 27 33.86 24.78 -10.84
CA ALA A 27 34.90 25.41 -10.01
C ALA A 27 35.67 24.40 -9.15
N VAL A 28 35.00 23.36 -8.64
CA VAL A 28 35.62 22.37 -7.74
C VAL A 28 36.05 21.08 -8.44
N GLY A 29 35.76 20.93 -9.73
CA GLY A 29 36.06 19.74 -10.53
C GLY A 29 35.23 18.51 -10.17
N LEU A 30 33.96 18.67 -9.80
CA LEU A 30 33.03 17.59 -9.46
C LEU A 30 31.74 17.70 -10.28
N SER A 31 30.96 16.62 -10.36
CA SER A 31 29.62 16.69 -10.92
C SER A 31 28.68 17.48 -10.02
N GLU A 32 27.66 18.09 -10.63
CA GLU A 32 26.62 18.85 -9.93
C GLU A 32 26.02 18.07 -8.75
N ILE A 33 25.57 16.84 -9.02
CA ILE A 33 24.99 15.96 -8.01
C ILE A 33 25.98 15.69 -6.87
N LYS A 34 27.28 15.57 -7.16
CA LYS A 34 28.27 15.32 -6.11
C LYS A 34 28.50 16.55 -5.23
N CYS A 35 28.43 17.75 -5.80
CA CYS A 35 28.46 18.99 -5.03
C CYS A 35 27.23 19.10 -4.12
N LEU A 36 26.04 18.83 -4.66
CA LEU A 36 24.79 18.80 -3.89
C LEU A 36 24.86 17.81 -2.71
N GLU A 37 25.43 16.63 -2.89
CA GLU A 37 25.60 15.64 -1.82
C GLU A 37 26.60 16.07 -0.73
N LEU A 38 27.67 16.77 -1.11
CA LEU A 38 28.77 17.14 -0.22
C LEU A 38 28.55 18.47 0.50
N CYS A 39 27.74 19.37 -0.07
CA CYS A 39 27.49 20.70 0.49
C CYS A 39 26.82 20.59 1.86
N ARG A 40 27.44 21.25 2.84
CA ARG A 40 26.95 21.42 4.22
C ARG A 40 26.60 22.88 4.53
N PHE A 41 26.91 23.80 3.62
CA PHE A 41 26.41 25.16 3.70
C PHE A 41 24.88 25.14 3.59
N GLY A 42 24.21 25.95 4.41
CA GLY A 42 22.76 25.92 4.52
C GLY A 42 22.17 27.11 5.26
N GLU A 43 22.78 28.29 5.10
CA GLU A 43 22.18 29.53 5.59
C GLU A 43 20.85 29.79 4.87
N ASP A 44 19.88 30.27 5.64
CA ASP A 44 18.55 30.70 5.18
C ASP A 44 17.79 29.69 4.30
N LYS A 45 18.04 28.39 4.50
CA LYS A 45 17.19 27.35 3.91
C LYS A 45 15.76 27.54 4.36
N ALA A 46 14.84 27.53 3.40
CA ALA A 46 13.43 27.72 3.68
C ALA A 46 12.89 26.59 4.56
N ARG A 47 12.02 26.95 5.50
CA ARG A 47 11.20 25.98 6.24
C ARG A 47 9.97 25.66 5.40
N TRP A 48 9.64 24.39 5.29
CA TRP A 48 8.42 23.96 4.62
C TRP A 48 7.47 23.29 5.62
N ALA A 49 6.22 23.71 5.58
CA ALA A 49 5.13 23.08 6.30
C ALA A 49 3.95 22.91 5.35
N TYR A 50 3.27 21.76 5.46
CA TYR A 50 2.05 21.55 4.70
C TYR A 50 0.93 22.46 5.22
N ASP A 51 0.38 23.23 4.29
CA ASP A 51 -0.80 24.05 4.49
C ASP A 51 -1.79 23.73 3.36
N PRO A 52 -2.96 23.14 3.67
CA PRO A 52 -3.91 22.70 2.64
C PRO A 52 -4.51 23.85 1.82
N ASP A 53 -4.43 25.09 2.30
CA ASP A 53 -4.99 26.26 1.62
C ASP A 53 -3.99 26.88 0.64
N THR A 54 -2.69 26.68 0.86
CA THR A 54 -1.60 27.25 0.04
C THR A 54 -0.75 26.20 -0.67
N PHE A 55 -0.99 24.91 -0.41
CA PHE A 55 -0.24 23.82 -1.02
C PHE A 55 -0.38 23.82 -2.54
N SER A 56 0.74 24.02 -3.22
CA SER A 56 0.89 23.82 -4.66
C SER A 56 1.62 22.52 -4.93
N GLN A 57 1.13 21.78 -5.92
CA GLN A 57 1.74 20.54 -6.39
C GLN A 57 3.11 20.80 -7.06
N GLU A 58 3.40 22.03 -7.51
CA GLU A 58 4.63 22.37 -8.23
C GLU A 58 5.91 22.09 -7.43
N THR A 59 5.96 22.49 -6.15
CA THR A 59 7.13 22.25 -5.29
C THR A 59 7.34 20.75 -5.04
N ALA A 60 6.24 20.00 -4.90
CA ALA A 60 6.27 18.56 -4.74
C ALA A 60 6.77 17.87 -6.01
N ASP A 61 6.26 18.25 -7.17
CA ASP A 61 6.65 17.70 -8.47
C ASP A 61 8.12 17.99 -8.77
N ARG A 62 8.62 19.19 -8.45
CA ARG A 62 10.05 19.53 -8.57
C ARG A 62 10.94 18.62 -7.73
N MET A 63 10.53 18.32 -6.50
CA MET A 63 11.28 17.42 -5.63
C MET A 63 11.22 15.97 -6.13
N GLU A 64 10.04 15.49 -6.54
CA GLU A 64 9.88 14.13 -7.07
C GLU A 64 10.63 13.93 -8.38
N ALA A 65 10.62 14.91 -9.27
CA ALA A 65 11.38 14.89 -10.52
C ALA A 65 12.89 14.79 -10.25
N PHE A 66 13.42 15.64 -9.36
CA PHE A 66 14.84 15.59 -8.97
C PHE A 66 15.22 14.23 -8.36
N ILE A 67 14.38 13.67 -7.48
CA ILE A 67 14.61 12.34 -6.89
C ILE A 67 14.57 11.26 -7.97
N ALA A 68 13.61 11.29 -8.89
CA ALA A 68 13.46 10.29 -9.94
C ALA A 68 14.63 10.32 -10.92
N GLU A 69 15.15 11.50 -11.25
CA GLU A 69 16.26 11.69 -12.17
C GLU A 69 17.60 11.22 -11.59
N HIS A 70 17.91 11.61 -10.35
CA HIS A 70 19.23 11.37 -9.77
C HIS A 70 19.32 10.16 -8.83
N TYR A 71 18.18 9.69 -8.31
CA TYR A 71 18.10 8.56 -7.38
C TYR A 71 17.01 7.55 -7.79
N PRO A 72 17.09 6.96 -9.00
CA PRO A 72 16.12 5.98 -9.44
C PRO A 72 16.17 4.70 -8.58
N PRO A 73 15.05 4.00 -8.37
CA PRO A 73 15.03 2.74 -7.65
C PRO A 73 16.04 1.73 -8.21
N PRO A 74 16.78 0.99 -7.36
CA PRO A 74 16.57 0.83 -5.92
C PRO A 74 17.36 1.80 -5.03
N ALA A 75 18.01 2.83 -5.59
CA ALA A 75 18.81 3.76 -4.82
C ALA A 75 17.94 4.55 -3.82
N ALA A 76 18.43 4.70 -2.59
CA ALA A 76 17.78 5.57 -1.62
C ALA A 76 18.09 7.03 -1.96
N PRO A 77 17.09 7.95 -1.93
CA PRO A 77 17.35 9.37 -2.16
C PRO A 77 18.34 9.93 -1.14
N ASN A 78 19.31 10.72 -1.60
CA ASN A 78 20.16 11.49 -0.70
C ASN A 78 19.47 12.81 -0.36
N PHE A 79 18.82 12.86 0.80
CA PHE A 79 18.07 14.06 1.22
C PHE A 79 18.95 15.28 1.49
N ASN A 80 20.27 15.13 1.65
CA ASN A 80 21.17 16.30 1.67
C ASN A 80 21.21 16.98 0.30
N ALA A 81 21.33 16.20 -0.78
CA ALA A 81 21.28 16.72 -2.13
C ALA A 81 19.91 17.33 -2.47
N VAL A 82 18.82 16.65 -2.08
CA VAL A 82 17.45 17.19 -2.25
C VAL A 82 17.27 18.51 -1.50
N SER A 83 17.75 18.59 -0.26
CA SER A 83 17.70 19.82 0.56
C SER A 83 18.46 20.97 -0.07
N ASN A 84 19.64 20.70 -0.63
CA ASN A 84 20.48 21.70 -1.30
C ASN A 84 19.87 22.15 -2.63
N TYR A 85 19.29 21.22 -3.40
CA TYR A 85 18.63 21.52 -4.67
C TYR A 85 17.34 22.35 -4.48
N MET A 86 16.51 21.95 -3.50
CA MET A 86 15.26 22.65 -3.19
C MET A 86 15.47 23.93 -2.38
N TRP A 87 16.67 24.12 -1.81
CA TRP A 87 16.97 25.14 -0.79
C TRP A 87 15.99 25.14 0.40
N ILE A 88 15.56 23.94 0.81
CA ILE A 88 14.63 23.69 1.91
C ILE A 88 15.36 22.87 2.98
N ASP A 89 15.02 23.06 4.26
CA ASP A 89 15.58 22.25 5.36
C ASP A 89 15.42 20.74 5.11
N ILE A 90 16.47 19.99 5.40
CA ILE A 90 16.53 18.56 5.12
C ILE A 90 15.39 17.77 5.77
N LYS A 91 14.98 18.13 6.99
CA LYS A 91 13.89 17.43 7.69
C LYS A 91 12.55 17.70 7.01
N ASP A 92 12.37 18.90 6.47
CA ASP A 92 11.14 19.27 5.79
C ASP A 92 11.05 18.60 4.40
N CYS A 93 12.17 18.45 3.67
CA CYS A 93 12.21 17.63 2.45
C CYS A 93 11.85 16.17 2.72
N VAL A 94 12.38 15.57 3.80
CA VAL A 94 12.04 14.20 4.21
C VAL A 94 10.54 14.09 4.51
N ARG A 95 10.02 15.04 5.30
CA ARG A 95 8.59 15.08 5.65
C ARG A 95 7.71 15.24 4.42
N MET A 96 8.06 16.13 3.50
CA MET A 96 7.35 16.31 2.23
C MET A 96 7.31 15.00 1.44
N ALA A 97 8.46 14.33 1.29
CA ALA A 97 8.55 13.07 0.55
C ALA A 97 7.71 11.94 1.19
N GLN A 98 7.68 11.87 2.52
CA GLN A 98 6.81 10.94 3.25
C GLN A 98 5.33 11.25 2.99
N MET A 99 4.94 12.53 3.09
CA MET A 99 3.56 12.96 2.86
C MET A 99 3.08 12.66 1.43
N LEU A 100 3.94 12.84 0.42
CA LEU A 100 3.64 12.51 -0.97
C LEU A 100 3.47 11.01 -1.21
N ARG A 101 4.15 10.16 -0.44
CA ARG A 101 3.90 8.69 -0.44
C ARG A 101 2.63 8.31 0.32
N GLY A 102 1.89 9.29 0.83
CA GLY A 102 0.71 9.09 1.67
C GLY A 102 1.06 8.55 3.06
N GLU A 103 2.32 8.64 3.48
CA GLU A 103 2.74 8.36 4.84
C GLU A 103 2.27 9.52 5.73
N PHE A 104 1.72 9.18 6.90
CA PHE A 104 1.18 10.15 7.83
C PHE A 104 1.31 9.61 9.24
N GLU A 105 1.89 10.42 10.12
CA GLU A 105 2.09 10.05 11.52
C GLU A 105 0.80 10.25 12.32
N TRP A 106 0.32 9.17 12.94
CA TRP A 106 -0.90 9.17 13.73
C TRP A 106 -0.64 9.44 15.20
N THR A 107 -0.31 10.69 15.53
CA THR A 107 -0.19 11.14 16.92
C THR A 107 -1.56 11.30 17.58
N ASP A 108 -1.60 11.43 18.90
CA ASP A 108 -2.86 11.65 19.63
C ASP A 108 -3.44 13.03 19.32
N GLU A 109 -2.60 14.04 19.07
CA GLU A 109 -3.02 15.36 18.59
C GLU A 109 -3.65 15.27 17.21
N ALA A 110 -3.07 14.49 16.29
CA ALA A 110 -3.62 14.29 14.95
C ALA A 110 -4.98 13.60 15.01
N LYS A 111 -5.12 12.57 15.86
CA LYS A 111 -6.40 11.88 16.10
C LYS A 111 -7.46 12.82 16.69
N ALA A 112 -7.08 13.64 17.68
CA ALA A 112 -7.97 14.64 18.25
C ALA A 112 -8.41 15.69 17.22
N ARG A 113 -7.49 16.14 16.35
CA ARG A 113 -7.80 17.05 15.24
C ARG A 113 -8.80 16.42 14.27
N VAL A 114 -8.63 15.14 13.91
CA VAL A 114 -9.57 14.39 13.07
C VAL A 114 -10.96 14.29 13.70
N ALA A 115 -11.04 13.99 15.00
CA ALA A 115 -12.31 13.91 15.72
C ALA A 115 -13.06 15.25 15.67
N ARG A 116 -12.37 16.37 15.97
CA ARG A 116 -12.95 17.72 15.89
C ARG A 116 -13.44 18.09 14.50
N MET A 117 -12.62 17.87 13.46
CA MET A 117 -13.03 18.15 12.08
C MET A 117 -14.24 17.32 11.67
N ARG A 118 -14.35 16.08 12.16
CA ARG A 118 -15.51 15.24 11.90
C ARG A 118 -16.76 15.73 12.61
N GLU A 119 -16.65 16.19 13.86
CA GLU A 119 -17.74 16.81 14.62
C GLU A 119 -18.25 18.10 13.96
N GLN A 120 -17.36 18.86 13.32
CA GLN A 120 -17.70 20.03 12.49
C GLN A 120 -18.39 19.68 11.16
N GLY A 121 -18.61 18.39 10.88
CA GLY A 121 -19.36 17.94 9.71
C GLY A 121 -18.50 17.60 8.49
N MET A 122 -17.18 17.81 8.52
CA MET A 122 -16.31 17.52 7.38
C MET A 122 -16.37 16.04 6.98
N THR A 123 -16.34 15.79 5.67
CA THR A 123 -16.23 14.46 5.08
C THR A 123 -14.84 13.87 5.29
N TYR A 124 -14.72 12.54 5.19
CA TYR A 124 -13.41 11.87 5.30
C TYR A 124 -12.41 12.30 4.21
N LYS A 125 -12.89 12.75 3.05
CA LYS A 125 -12.05 13.24 1.96
C LYS A 125 -11.47 14.61 2.32
N GLU A 126 -12.30 15.53 2.79
CA GLU A 126 -11.88 16.88 3.24
C GLU A 126 -10.89 16.78 4.40
N ILE A 127 -11.19 15.94 5.40
CA ILE A 127 -10.28 15.70 6.53
C ILE A 127 -8.94 15.14 6.05
N ALA A 128 -8.93 14.26 5.05
CA ALA A 128 -7.69 13.69 4.53
C ALA A 128 -6.82 14.79 3.90
N TRP A 129 -7.42 15.61 3.03
CA TRP A 129 -6.77 16.77 2.40
C TRP A 129 -6.23 17.76 3.44
N GLN A 130 -7.01 18.05 4.49
CA GLN A 130 -6.59 18.97 5.57
C GLN A 130 -5.35 18.51 6.35
N LEU A 131 -4.95 17.25 6.22
CA LEU A 131 -3.83 16.65 6.95
C LEU A 131 -2.62 16.36 6.07
N SER A 132 -2.83 15.92 4.83
CA SER A 132 -1.75 15.57 3.91
C SER A 132 -2.29 15.43 2.47
N PRO A 133 -1.51 15.83 1.45
CA PRO A 133 -1.99 15.91 0.07
C PRO A 133 -2.37 14.53 -0.50
N ASN A 134 -1.65 13.47 -0.12
CA ASN A 134 -1.88 12.10 -0.59
C ASN A 134 -2.46 11.16 0.48
N LEU A 135 -3.04 11.71 1.55
CA LEU A 135 -3.74 10.91 2.54
C LEU A 135 -5.12 10.48 1.99
N THR A 136 -5.48 9.21 2.19
CA THR A 136 -6.75 8.69 1.67
C THR A 136 -7.88 8.74 2.71
N SER A 137 -9.10 8.95 2.23
CA SER A 137 -10.32 8.94 3.07
C SER A 137 -10.49 7.63 3.86
N ASN A 138 -10.01 6.50 3.32
CA ASN A 138 -10.01 5.21 4.00
C ASN A 138 -9.14 5.22 5.26
N LYS A 139 -7.99 5.90 5.25
CA LYS A 139 -7.13 6.03 6.44
C LYS A 139 -7.84 6.86 7.53
N ILE A 140 -8.57 7.92 7.16
CA ILE A 140 -9.41 8.70 8.09
C ILE A 140 -10.54 7.84 8.67
N SER A 141 -11.28 7.14 7.81
CA SER A 141 -12.38 6.24 8.21
C SER A 141 -11.89 5.19 9.22
N LYS A 142 -10.75 4.55 8.95
CA LYS A 142 -10.13 3.58 9.85
C LYS A 142 -9.71 4.23 11.17
N CYS A 143 -9.13 5.44 11.14
CA CYS A 143 -8.78 6.17 12.35
C CYS A 143 -10.02 6.40 13.24
N ILE A 144 -11.10 6.95 12.67
CA ILE A 144 -12.35 7.21 13.40
C ILE A 144 -13.00 5.92 13.91
N HIS A 145 -13.02 4.87 13.09
CA HIS A 145 -13.50 3.56 13.51
C HIS A 145 -12.73 3.04 14.73
N ASN A 146 -11.40 3.14 14.69
CA ASN A 146 -10.53 2.69 15.78
C ASN A 146 -10.69 3.56 17.04
N MET A 147 -10.91 4.87 16.91
CA MET A 147 -11.19 5.76 18.04
C MET A 147 -12.53 5.46 18.72
N ARG A 148 -13.57 5.12 17.95
CA ARG A 148 -14.91 4.77 18.45
C ARG A 148 -14.99 3.34 18.99
N HIS A 149 -14.10 2.48 18.51
CA HIS A 149 -14.01 1.09 18.93
C HIS A 149 -12.57 0.74 19.37
N PRO A 150 -12.03 1.43 20.40
CA PRO A 150 -10.64 1.22 20.82
C PRO A 150 -10.40 -0.23 21.29
N GLN A 151 -11.47 -0.92 21.64
CA GLN A 151 -11.49 -2.28 22.17
C GLN A 151 -11.47 -3.37 21.09
N ARG A 152 -11.58 -3.04 19.79
CA ARG A 152 -11.48 -4.04 18.69
C ARG A 152 -10.03 -4.39 18.33
N TYR A 153 -9.07 -3.59 18.77
CA TYR A 153 -7.65 -3.74 18.43
C TYR A 153 -6.73 -3.67 19.66
N THR A 154 -7.19 -4.11 20.85
CA THR A 154 -6.23 -4.30 21.95
C THR A 154 -5.33 -5.49 21.60
N PRO A 155 -4.03 -5.27 21.36
CA PRO A 155 -3.13 -6.36 20.99
C PRO A 155 -3.03 -7.33 22.16
N LEU A 156 -2.86 -8.62 21.84
CA LEU A 156 -2.49 -9.61 22.86
C LEU A 156 -1.14 -9.22 23.49
N THR A 157 -1.01 -9.41 24.80
CA THR A 157 0.28 -9.29 25.48
C THR A 157 1.23 -10.38 24.98
N SER A 158 2.54 -10.25 25.27
CA SER A 158 3.52 -11.27 24.91
C SER A 158 3.20 -12.64 25.53
N GLU A 159 2.72 -12.66 26.78
CA GLU A 159 2.28 -13.87 27.48
C GLU A 159 1.05 -14.49 26.83
N GLU A 160 0.05 -13.68 26.48
CA GLU A 160 -1.15 -14.17 25.78
C GLU A 160 -0.80 -14.75 24.40
N LYS A 161 0.12 -14.11 23.66
CA LYS A 161 0.63 -14.63 22.38
C LYS A 161 1.33 -15.98 22.58
N GLN A 162 2.18 -16.09 23.60
CA GLN A 162 2.88 -17.34 23.91
C GLN A 162 1.89 -18.44 24.29
N ARG A 163 0.85 -18.11 25.08
CA ARG A 163 -0.21 -19.05 25.45
C ARG A 163 -0.97 -19.58 24.25
N VAL A 164 -1.38 -18.70 23.32
CA VAL A 164 -2.00 -19.11 22.04
C VAL A 164 -1.07 -20.06 21.28
N ARG A 165 0.21 -19.69 21.18
CA ARG A 165 1.22 -20.49 20.47
C ARG A 165 1.39 -21.88 21.08
N SER A 166 1.52 -21.98 22.40
CA SER A 166 1.63 -23.27 23.11
C SER A 166 0.44 -24.16 22.84
N ILE A 167 -0.79 -23.66 23.01
CA ILE A 167 -2.01 -24.45 22.76
C ILE A 167 -2.03 -24.97 21.32
N VAL A 168 -1.74 -24.11 20.34
CA VAL A 168 -1.76 -24.51 18.94
C VAL A 168 -0.65 -25.52 18.65
N CYS A 169 0.60 -25.28 19.05
CA CYS A 169 1.72 -26.19 18.80
C CYS A 169 1.54 -27.56 19.44
N GLU A 170 1.06 -27.60 20.70
CA GLU A 170 0.97 -28.84 21.46
C GLU A 170 -0.13 -29.77 20.95
N ASN A 171 -1.17 -29.21 20.30
CA ASN A 171 -2.37 -29.95 19.92
C ASN A 171 -2.54 -30.10 18.39
N SER A 172 -1.89 -29.27 17.58
CA SER A 172 -1.97 -29.38 16.11
C SER A 172 -1.46 -30.74 15.65
N GLY A 173 -2.33 -31.50 14.97
CA GLY A 173 -2.04 -32.85 14.50
C GLY A 173 -2.34 -33.98 15.47
N LYS A 174 -2.64 -33.67 16.73
CA LYS A 174 -3.13 -34.64 17.71
C LYS A 174 -4.65 -34.69 17.78
N MET A 175 -5.31 -33.62 17.31
CA MET A 175 -6.77 -33.49 17.28
C MET A 175 -7.22 -32.63 16.10
N PRO A 176 -8.52 -32.66 15.76
CA PRO A 176 -9.11 -31.78 14.75
C PRO A 176 -8.85 -30.29 15.03
N PHE A 177 -8.69 -29.50 13.97
CA PHE A 177 -8.45 -28.06 14.05
C PHE A 177 -9.57 -27.32 14.81
N CYS A 178 -10.83 -27.72 14.64
CA CYS A 178 -11.94 -27.14 15.38
C CYS A 178 -11.77 -27.31 16.90
N GLU A 179 -11.33 -28.47 17.36
CA GLU A 179 -11.08 -28.75 18.78
C GLU A 179 -9.90 -27.93 19.32
N VAL A 180 -8.83 -27.74 18.52
CA VAL A 180 -7.74 -26.81 18.89
C VAL A 180 -8.28 -25.39 19.10
N MET A 181 -9.20 -24.93 18.24
CA MET A 181 -9.83 -23.61 18.39
C MET A 181 -10.75 -23.54 19.63
N GLU A 182 -11.37 -24.65 20.02
CA GLU A 182 -12.12 -24.71 21.27
C GLU A 182 -11.21 -24.58 22.50
N LEU A 183 -10.02 -25.21 22.49
CA LEU A 183 -9.04 -25.04 23.57
C LEU A 183 -8.60 -23.58 23.71
N VAL A 184 -8.35 -22.90 22.58
CA VAL A 184 -8.07 -21.45 22.58
C VAL A 184 -9.28 -20.67 23.11
N THR A 185 -10.49 -21.03 22.71
CA THR A 185 -11.72 -20.39 23.20
C THR A 185 -11.86 -20.49 24.72
N ARG A 186 -11.59 -21.67 25.28
CA ARG A 186 -11.67 -21.93 26.73
C ARG A 186 -10.54 -21.24 27.51
N ALA A 187 -9.36 -21.10 26.91
CA ALA A 187 -8.23 -20.42 27.53
C ALA A 187 -8.42 -18.91 27.73
N PHE A 188 -9.31 -18.29 26.94
CA PHE A 188 -9.58 -16.85 26.98
C PHE A 188 -11.04 -16.57 27.39
N VAL A 189 -11.23 -16.33 28.70
CA VAL A 189 -12.55 -16.09 29.31
C VAL A 189 -13.17 -14.78 28.81
N CYS A 190 -12.37 -13.73 28.65
CA CYS A 190 -12.84 -12.45 28.11
C CYS A 190 -13.20 -12.59 26.63
N ALA A 191 -14.48 -12.37 26.28
CA ALA A 191 -14.99 -12.50 24.92
C ALA A 191 -14.21 -11.67 23.88
N LYS A 192 -13.72 -10.49 24.27
CA LYS A 192 -12.93 -9.61 23.40
C LYS A 192 -11.53 -10.18 23.13
N ARG A 193 -10.83 -10.61 24.19
CA ARG A 193 -9.51 -11.27 24.07
C ARG A 193 -9.61 -12.58 23.30
N ARG A 194 -10.70 -13.33 23.51
CA ARG A 194 -11.00 -14.57 22.80
C ARG A 194 -11.07 -14.37 21.28
N ALA A 195 -11.76 -13.34 20.81
CA ALA A 195 -11.85 -13.08 19.37
C ALA A 195 -10.47 -12.82 18.75
N VAL A 196 -9.65 -11.98 19.39
CA VAL A 196 -8.28 -11.68 18.93
C VAL A 196 -7.39 -12.92 19.00
N ALA A 197 -7.49 -13.70 20.08
CA ALA A 197 -6.77 -14.97 20.27
C ALA A 197 -7.14 -16.01 19.21
N LEU A 198 -8.42 -16.14 18.86
CA LEU A 198 -8.89 -17.04 17.82
C LEU A 198 -8.38 -16.65 16.43
N THR A 199 -8.42 -15.36 16.08
CA THR A 199 -7.83 -14.89 14.82
C THR A 199 -6.33 -15.20 14.79
N ARG A 200 -5.61 -14.89 15.88
CA ARG A 200 -4.17 -15.15 15.96
C ARG A 200 -3.85 -16.65 15.90
N ALA A 201 -4.66 -17.50 16.52
CA ALA A 201 -4.52 -18.94 16.47
C ALA A 201 -4.71 -19.47 15.04
N LYS A 202 -5.74 -19.01 14.33
CA LYS A 202 -5.99 -19.34 12.91
C LYS A 202 -4.80 -18.97 12.03
N ASP A 203 -4.30 -17.74 12.17
CA ASP A 203 -3.15 -17.24 11.39
C ASP A 203 -1.88 -18.07 11.69
N TYR A 204 -1.67 -18.40 12.96
CA TYR A 204 -0.52 -19.21 13.36
C TYR A 204 -0.64 -20.64 12.83
N SER A 205 -1.80 -21.29 12.99
CA SER A 205 -2.09 -22.61 12.42
C SER A 205 -1.88 -22.63 10.91
N ALA A 206 -2.29 -21.60 10.18
CA ALA A 206 -2.09 -21.53 8.72
C ALA A 206 -0.61 -21.59 8.30
N SER A 207 0.30 -21.22 9.20
CA SER A 207 1.74 -21.28 8.96
C SER A 207 2.38 -22.64 9.25
N LEU A 208 1.71 -23.52 10.01
CA LEU A 208 2.27 -24.79 10.47
C LEU A 208 2.38 -25.81 9.32
N PRO A 209 3.47 -26.61 9.27
CA PRO A 209 3.70 -27.59 8.20
C PRO A 209 2.56 -28.59 8.03
N ILE A 210 1.94 -29.04 9.12
CA ILE A 210 0.87 -30.05 9.07
C ILE A 210 -0.36 -29.59 8.28
N TYR A 211 -0.81 -28.36 8.51
CA TYR A 211 -1.98 -27.83 7.81
C TYR A 211 -1.64 -27.48 6.35
N LYS A 212 -0.41 -27.04 6.08
CA LYS A 212 0.08 -26.86 4.71
C LYS A 212 0.08 -28.19 3.95
N ALA A 213 0.61 -29.25 4.55
CA ALA A 213 0.66 -30.58 3.94
C ALA A 213 -0.74 -31.11 3.58
N ARG A 214 -1.75 -30.86 4.43
CA ARG A 214 -3.16 -31.24 4.16
C ARG A 214 -3.74 -30.53 2.94
N VAL A 215 -3.48 -29.23 2.76
CA VAL A 215 -3.91 -28.49 1.58
C VAL A 215 -3.12 -28.91 0.33
N GLU A 216 -1.83 -29.19 0.48
CA GLU A 216 -0.99 -29.65 -0.63
C GLU A 216 -1.37 -31.04 -1.14
N ALA A 217 -1.82 -31.94 -0.25
CA ALA A 217 -2.31 -33.27 -0.59
C ALA A 217 -3.75 -33.27 -1.16
N ALA A 218 -4.47 -32.15 -1.11
CA ALA A 218 -5.82 -32.05 -1.64
C ALA A 218 -5.81 -31.90 -3.16
N ASP A 219 -6.87 -32.39 -3.83
CA ASP A 219 -7.10 -32.13 -5.25
C ASP A 219 -7.52 -30.67 -5.45
N LYS A 220 -6.53 -29.81 -5.70
CA LYS A 220 -6.71 -28.36 -5.76
C LYS A 220 -7.53 -27.93 -6.96
N ASP A 221 -7.46 -28.68 -8.06
CA ASP A 221 -8.14 -28.34 -9.30
C ASP A 221 -9.62 -28.67 -9.19
N GLN A 222 -9.97 -29.85 -8.65
CA GLN A 222 -11.35 -30.20 -8.35
C GLN A 222 -11.97 -29.22 -7.33
N ILE A 223 -11.26 -28.95 -6.23
CA ILE A 223 -11.75 -28.01 -5.20
C ILE A 223 -11.98 -26.61 -5.77
N ALA A 224 -11.08 -26.13 -6.63
CA ALA A 224 -11.24 -24.83 -7.26
C ALA A 224 -12.48 -24.81 -8.18
N SER A 225 -12.70 -25.88 -8.95
CA SER A 225 -13.89 -26.05 -9.78
C SER A 225 -15.18 -26.02 -8.95
N ASP A 226 -15.26 -26.83 -7.89
CA ASP A 226 -16.45 -26.93 -7.02
C ASP A 226 -16.81 -25.60 -6.34
N ILE A 227 -15.79 -24.83 -5.93
CA ILE A 227 -16.01 -23.50 -5.33
C ILE A 227 -16.49 -22.50 -6.38
N LEU A 228 -15.95 -22.55 -7.61
CA LEU A 228 -16.32 -21.63 -8.68
C LEU A 228 -17.71 -21.92 -9.26
N SER A 229 -18.12 -23.19 -9.31
CA SER A 229 -19.48 -23.60 -9.69
C SER A 229 -20.52 -23.30 -8.59
N GLY A 230 -20.06 -23.01 -7.37
CA GLY A 230 -20.92 -22.74 -6.21
C GLY A 230 -21.45 -23.99 -5.52
N GLU A 231 -20.94 -25.18 -5.87
CA GLU A 231 -21.31 -26.45 -5.23
C GLU A 231 -20.78 -26.56 -3.79
N THR A 232 -19.70 -25.84 -3.46
CA THR A 232 -19.17 -25.78 -2.10
C THR A 232 -18.59 -24.40 -1.77
N THR A 233 -18.41 -24.13 -0.48
CA THR A 233 -17.78 -22.92 0.02
C THR A 233 -16.36 -23.18 0.54
N VAL A 234 -15.52 -22.12 0.55
CA VAL A 234 -14.19 -22.16 1.17
C VAL A 234 -14.24 -22.66 2.62
N ALA A 235 -15.29 -22.29 3.36
CA ALA A 235 -15.46 -22.69 4.76
C ALA A 235 -15.74 -24.19 4.91
N GLU A 236 -16.53 -24.78 4.00
CA GLU A 236 -16.83 -26.21 3.99
C GLU A 236 -15.61 -27.04 3.58
N VAL A 237 -14.88 -26.58 2.57
CA VAL A 237 -13.62 -27.21 2.16
C VAL A 237 -12.59 -27.18 3.30
N ALA A 238 -12.42 -26.05 3.97
CA ALA A 238 -11.52 -25.94 5.11
C ALA A 238 -11.90 -26.89 6.25
N ARG A 239 -13.21 -27.06 6.49
CA ARG A 239 -13.72 -28.03 7.47
C ARG A 239 -13.43 -29.47 7.04
N ARG A 240 -13.67 -29.81 5.75
CA ARG A 240 -13.41 -31.15 5.18
C ARG A 240 -11.94 -31.52 5.25
N LEU A 241 -11.05 -30.57 4.97
CA LEU A 241 -9.60 -30.77 5.01
C LEU A 241 -9.01 -30.65 6.42
N ASP A 242 -9.82 -30.28 7.42
CA ASP A 242 -9.39 -30.01 8.78
C ASP A 242 -8.24 -28.98 8.85
N VAL A 243 -8.46 -27.82 8.23
CA VAL A 243 -7.48 -26.73 8.14
C VAL A 243 -8.13 -25.37 8.45
N PRO A 244 -7.33 -24.34 8.77
CA PRO A 244 -7.81 -22.97 8.77
C PRO A 244 -8.32 -22.55 7.37
N THR A 245 -9.23 -21.59 7.30
CA THR A 245 -9.76 -21.09 6.01
C THR A 245 -8.70 -20.37 5.17
N GLY A 246 -7.75 -19.67 5.81
CA GLY A 246 -6.71 -18.89 5.13
C GLY A 246 -5.91 -19.65 4.06
N PRO A 247 -5.36 -20.84 4.37
CA PRO A 247 -4.70 -21.71 3.39
C PRO A 247 -5.55 -22.05 2.16
N VAL A 248 -6.85 -22.33 2.35
CA VAL A 248 -7.78 -22.63 1.24
C VAL A 248 -8.03 -21.37 0.40
N THR A 249 -8.23 -20.21 1.04
CA THR A 249 -8.33 -18.92 0.33
C THR A 249 -7.07 -18.61 -0.48
N ALA A 250 -5.89 -18.84 0.09
CA ALA A 250 -4.62 -18.61 -0.59
C ALA A 250 -4.40 -19.57 -1.76
N MET A 251 -4.84 -20.83 -1.63
CA MET A 251 -4.89 -21.79 -2.73
C MET A 251 -5.82 -21.27 -3.84
N MET A 252 -7.04 -20.84 -3.52
CA MET A 252 -7.98 -20.29 -4.50
C MET A 252 -7.41 -19.07 -5.25
N ALA A 253 -6.74 -18.15 -4.55
CA ALA A 253 -6.10 -17.01 -5.18
C ALA A 253 -5.02 -17.44 -6.18
N LYS A 254 -4.23 -18.47 -5.86
CA LYS A 254 -3.24 -19.05 -6.77
C LYS A 254 -3.89 -19.79 -7.94
N SER A 255 -4.94 -20.57 -7.71
CA SER A 255 -5.67 -21.27 -8.77
C SER A 255 -6.34 -20.27 -9.73
N GLN A 256 -6.96 -19.20 -9.24
CA GLN A 256 -7.51 -18.13 -10.08
C GLN A 256 -6.43 -17.40 -10.88
N SER A 257 -5.24 -17.17 -10.31
CA SER A 257 -4.10 -16.62 -11.06
C SER A 257 -3.53 -17.56 -12.13
N ARG A 258 -3.76 -18.87 -12.00
CA ARG A 258 -3.36 -19.90 -12.98
C ARG A 258 -4.43 -20.15 -14.05
N MET A 259 -5.71 -20.01 -13.71
CA MET A 259 -6.81 -20.20 -14.64
C MET A 259 -6.89 -19.10 -15.70
N TYR A 260 -6.45 -17.88 -15.36
CA TYR A 260 -6.48 -16.76 -16.29
C TYR A 260 -5.07 -16.40 -16.76
N SER A 261 -4.80 -16.64 -18.04
CA SER A 261 -3.53 -16.25 -18.65
C SER A 261 -3.30 -14.73 -18.52
N SER A 262 -2.11 -14.34 -18.05
CA SER A 262 -1.69 -12.93 -18.04
C SER A 262 -1.41 -12.39 -19.45
N ILE A 263 -1.15 -13.28 -20.40
CA ILE A 263 -0.91 -12.95 -21.81
C ILE A 263 -2.26 -12.73 -22.49
N TRP A 264 -2.42 -11.57 -23.12
CA TRP A 264 -3.56 -11.26 -23.98
C TRP A 264 -3.23 -11.68 -25.40
N THR A 265 -4.09 -12.50 -25.98
CA THR A 265 -4.06 -12.78 -27.42
C THR A 265 -4.72 -11.63 -28.19
N ASP A 266 -4.46 -11.57 -29.50
CA ASP A 266 -5.07 -10.56 -30.37
C ASP A 266 -6.60 -10.71 -30.37
N LYS A 267 -7.11 -11.95 -30.46
CA LYS A 267 -8.55 -12.25 -30.39
C LYS A 267 -9.22 -11.80 -29.09
N GLU A 268 -8.58 -12.03 -27.95
CA GLU A 268 -9.10 -11.56 -26.65
C GLU A 268 -9.10 -10.01 -26.59
N THR A 269 -8.11 -9.38 -27.21
CA THR A 269 -8.01 -7.92 -27.29
C THR A 269 -9.09 -7.33 -28.21
N GLU A 270 -9.35 -7.96 -29.36
CA GLU A 270 -10.45 -7.61 -30.26
C GLU A 270 -11.82 -7.70 -29.57
N GLN A 271 -12.09 -8.80 -28.86
CA GLN A 271 -13.32 -8.97 -28.10
C GLN A 271 -13.49 -7.90 -27.00
N LEU A 272 -12.39 -7.49 -26.37
CA LEU A 272 -12.41 -6.40 -25.39
C LEU A 272 -12.71 -5.05 -26.05
N LEU A 273 -12.11 -4.76 -27.21
CA LEU A 273 -12.38 -3.55 -27.97
C LEU A 273 -13.84 -3.49 -28.43
N GLU A 274 -14.36 -4.58 -29.00
CA GLU A 274 -15.76 -4.71 -29.41
C GLU A 274 -16.71 -4.47 -28.23
N TYR A 275 -16.42 -5.07 -27.08
CA TYR A 275 -17.20 -4.86 -25.87
C TYR A 275 -17.21 -3.39 -25.45
N THR A 276 -16.06 -2.70 -25.50
CA THR A 276 -15.98 -1.27 -25.15
C THR A 276 -16.63 -0.34 -26.16
N CYS A 277 -16.69 -0.73 -27.44
CA CYS A 277 -17.38 0.05 -28.48
C CYS A 277 -18.91 -0.13 -28.44
N THR A 278 -19.39 -1.28 -27.97
CA THR A 278 -20.81 -1.64 -27.95
C THR A 278 -21.52 -1.34 -26.64
N HIS A 279 -20.78 -1.01 -25.58
CA HIS A 279 -21.30 -0.70 -24.26
C HIS A 279 -20.82 0.67 -23.80
N THR A 280 -21.65 1.40 -23.09
CA THR A 280 -21.25 2.67 -22.46
C THR A 280 -20.70 2.44 -21.06
N PRO A 281 -19.68 3.20 -20.62
CA PRO A 281 -19.24 3.19 -19.22
C PRO A 281 -20.40 3.49 -18.23
N PRO A 282 -20.37 2.94 -17.01
CA PRO A 282 -19.38 2.02 -16.47
C PRO A 282 -19.54 0.59 -16.99
N TYR A 283 -18.45 0.02 -17.50
CA TYR A 283 -18.42 -1.33 -18.07
C TYR A 283 -18.68 -2.41 -17.02
N ASN A 284 -19.53 -3.39 -17.35
CA ASN A 284 -19.77 -4.55 -16.49
C ASN A 284 -18.70 -5.63 -16.71
N TRP A 285 -17.52 -5.38 -16.14
CA TRP A 285 -16.37 -6.28 -16.26
C TRP A 285 -16.62 -7.69 -15.74
N LYS A 286 -17.57 -7.88 -14.83
CA LYS A 286 -17.94 -9.21 -14.33
C LYS A 286 -18.59 -10.03 -15.45
N THR A 287 -19.53 -9.43 -16.18
CA THR A 287 -20.18 -10.07 -17.34
C THR A 287 -19.18 -10.33 -18.46
N PHE A 288 -18.36 -9.34 -18.81
CA PHE A 288 -17.37 -9.51 -19.87
C PHE A 288 -16.33 -10.60 -19.53
N SER A 289 -15.83 -10.64 -18.29
CA SER A 289 -14.93 -11.69 -17.81
C SER A 289 -15.54 -13.09 -17.92
N ALA A 290 -16.83 -13.23 -17.60
CA ALA A 290 -17.55 -14.49 -17.75
C ALA A 290 -17.71 -14.92 -19.22
N LEU A 291 -17.96 -13.95 -20.13
CA LEU A 291 -18.05 -14.22 -21.58
C LEU A 291 -16.71 -14.57 -22.20
N LEU A 292 -15.64 -13.87 -21.78
CA LEU A 292 -14.29 -14.08 -22.29
C LEU A 292 -13.70 -15.40 -21.78
N GLY A 293 -14.02 -15.79 -20.54
CA GLY A 293 -13.66 -17.08 -19.95
C GLY A 293 -12.16 -17.28 -19.62
N THR A 294 -11.29 -16.43 -20.16
CA THR A 294 -9.82 -16.57 -20.06
C THR A 294 -9.14 -15.43 -19.29
N LYS A 295 -9.90 -14.41 -18.87
CA LYS A 295 -9.42 -13.27 -18.08
C LYS A 295 -10.38 -12.96 -16.93
N SER A 296 -9.82 -12.57 -15.79
CA SER A 296 -10.60 -12.07 -14.65
C SER A 296 -11.15 -10.66 -14.88
N GLN A 297 -12.17 -10.29 -14.12
CA GLN A 297 -12.75 -8.94 -14.09
C GLN A 297 -11.68 -7.85 -13.98
N ALA A 298 -10.72 -8.01 -13.07
CA ALA A 298 -9.65 -7.05 -12.84
C ALA A 298 -8.72 -6.96 -14.05
N GLN A 299 -8.34 -8.09 -14.66
CA GLN A 299 -7.49 -8.10 -15.85
C GLN A 299 -8.14 -7.38 -17.04
N CYS A 300 -9.46 -7.58 -17.25
CA CYS A 300 -10.20 -6.89 -18.29
C CYS A 300 -10.21 -5.37 -18.06
N SER A 301 -10.51 -4.94 -16.82
CA SER A 301 -10.47 -3.52 -16.43
C SER A 301 -9.10 -2.90 -16.66
N PHE A 302 -8.03 -3.53 -16.15
CA PHE A 302 -6.66 -3.03 -16.28
C PHE A 302 -6.18 -2.98 -17.74
N LYS A 303 -6.53 -3.98 -18.56
CA LYS A 303 -6.18 -3.98 -19.98
C LYS A 303 -6.88 -2.84 -20.72
N CYS A 304 -8.17 -2.61 -20.45
CA CYS A 304 -8.92 -1.49 -21.03
C CYS A 304 -8.30 -0.14 -20.63
N GLU A 305 -8.01 0.09 -19.35
CA GLU A 305 -7.32 1.30 -18.89
C GLU A 305 -5.94 1.48 -19.55
N GLY A 306 -5.18 0.40 -19.70
CA GLY A 306 -3.90 0.42 -20.39
C GLY A 306 -4.01 0.78 -21.88
N MET A 307 -5.08 0.34 -22.55
CA MET A 307 -5.35 0.68 -23.95
C MET A 307 -5.81 2.14 -24.11
N LYS A 308 -6.65 2.64 -23.19
CA LYS A 308 -7.05 4.04 -23.13
C LYS A 308 -5.85 4.97 -22.97
N ARG A 309 -4.94 4.68 -22.04
CA ARG A 309 -3.69 5.45 -21.84
C ARG A 309 -2.78 5.46 -23.07
N ARG A 310 -2.88 4.44 -23.94
CA ARG A 310 -2.10 4.32 -25.17
C ARG A 310 -2.85 4.86 -26.41
N GLY A 311 -4.02 5.46 -26.23
CA GLY A 311 -4.83 6.02 -27.33
C GLY A 311 -5.45 4.97 -28.25
N ALA A 312 -5.52 3.71 -27.83
CA ALA A 312 -6.13 2.63 -28.60
C ALA A 312 -7.65 2.49 -28.37
N ILE A 313 -8.18 3.17 -27.35
CA ILE A 313 -9.62 3.34 -27.10
C ILE A 313 -9.84 4.84 -26.90
N PHE A 314 -10.70 5.43 -27.71
CA PHE A 314 -11.14 6.81 -27.55
C PHE A 314 -12.28 6.84 -26.53
N ASP A 315 -12.13 7.60 -25.46
CA ASP A 315 -13.29 8.09 -24.72
C ASP A 315 -13.86 9.24 -25.56
N ASP A 316 -15.14 9.16 -25.88
CA ASP A 316 -15.86 10.26 -26.54
C ASP A 316 -15.74 11.50 -25.63
N PRO A 317 -15.18 12.63 -26.10
CA PRO A 317 -14.97 13.80 -25.25
C PRO A 317 -16.27 14.57 -24.90
N GLU A 318 -17.45 14.04 -25.25
CA GLU A 318 -18.74 14.68 -25.02
C GLU A 318 -19.77 13.80 -24.26
N SER A 319 -19.37 13.21 -23.12
CA SER A 319 -20.31 12.62 -22.17
C SER A 319 -20.05 13.02 -20.72
#